data_AF-A0A7W9ICI2-F1
#
_entry.id   AF-A0A7W9ICI2-F1
#
_cell.length_a   1.000
_cell.length_b   1.000
_cell.length_c   1.000
_cell.angle_alpha   90.00
_cell.angle_beta   90.00
_cell.angle_gamma   90.00
#
_symmetry.space_group_name_H-M   'P 1'
#
loop_
_entity.id
_entity.type
_entity.pdbx_description
1 polymer ?
#
loop_
_entity_poly.entity_id
_entity_poly.type
_entity_poly.pdbx_seq_one_letter_code
_entity_poly.pdbx_strand_id
1 'polypeptide(L)'
;MKKLINGVESVVPDALRGIAAAHPGLRVDVENQIVFRDSGPRPGKVGLVSGGGSGHEPLHAGFVGYGMLDAACPGEIFTSPVPDQMIEATTAVDGGAGVLHIVKNYTGDVLNFQLAAELSAEEGVEVASVLVDDDVAVRDSLHTAGRRGTGATVFVEKIAGAAAESGAPLAEVARVAGTVNARSRSFGVALSACTTPAAGRPTFALGDTEVELGIGIHGEPGRARSAMRPAAELVRVAMDALHEDLPLSGDVLVMVNGMGATPLIELYVAFAEVSAYLAEKGVTAARSLVGDYVTSLDMQGFSITVCLLDDELVRLWDAPVETPALRWGR
;
A
#
# COMPACT_ATOMS: atom_id res chain seq x y z
N MET A 1 -26.29 -10.53 -1.60
CA MET A 1 -25.09 -9.66 -1.58
C MET A 1 -24.96 -9.03 -2.97
N LYS A 2 -24.66 -7.73 -3.07
CA LYS A 2 -24.41 -7.06 -4.37
C LYS A 2 -22.89 -6.99 -4.60
N LYS A 3 -22.33 -7.95 -5.34
CA LYS A 3 -20.92 -7.92 -5.79
C LYS A 3 -20.84 -8.45 -7.22
N LEU A 4 -19.93 -7.92 -8.01
CA LEU A 4 -19.65 -8.36 -9.38
C LEU A 4 -18.64 -9.51 -9.33
N ILE A 5 -19.10 -10.71 -8.99
CA ILE A 5 -18.27 -11.92 -8.86
C ILE A 5 -19.00 -13.13 -9.47
N ASN A 6 -18.25 -14.10 -9.99
CA ASN A 6 -18.82 -15.36 -10.50
C ASN A 6 -19.02 -16.38 -9.37
N GLY A 7 -18.03 -16.50 -8.48
CA GLY A 7 -18.02 -17.35 -7.29
C GLY A 7 -17.17 -16.72 -6.19
N VAL A 8 -17.27 -17.20 -4.95
CA VAL A 8 -16.48 -16.69 -3.83
C VAL A 8 -15.03 -17.18 -3.92
N GLU A 9 -14.88 -18.43 -4.32
CA GLU A 9 -13.62 -19.14 -4.51
C GLU A 9 -12.84 -18.70 -5.76
N SER A 10 -13.53 -18.09 -6.75
CA SER A 10 -12.90 -17.67 -8.00
C SER A 10 -12.55 -16.19 -8.04
N VAL A 11 -12.86 -15.41 -7.00
CA VAL A 11 -12.72 -13.94 -7.01
C VAL A 11 -11.32 -13.50 -7.40
N VAL A 12 -10.29 -14.04 -6.73
CA VAL A 12 -8.89 -13.64 -6.99
C VAL A 12 -8.42 -14.14 -8.36
N PRO A 13 -8.56 -15.44 -8.73
CA PRO A 13 -8.21 -15.90 -10.07
C PRO A 13 -8.93 -15.17 -11.22
N ASP A 14 -10.22 -14.85 -11.06
CA ASP A 14 -11.00 -14.11 -12.06
C ASP A 14 -10.49 -12.67 -12.21
N ALA A 15 -10.18 -12.00 -11.10
CA ALA A 15 -9.56 -10.68 -11.11
C ALA A 15 -8.18 -10.70 -11.80
N LEU A 16 -7.34 -11.70 -11.51
CA LEU A 16 -6.04 -11.87 -12.15
C LEU A 16 -6.15 -12.08 -13.67
N ARG A 17 -7.11 -12.88 -14.14
CA ARG A 17 -7.42 -13.00 -15.57
C ARG A 17 -7.82 -11.66 -16.18
N GLY A 18 -8.58 -10.85 -15.45
CA GLY A 18 -8.93 -9.49 -15.84
C GLY A 18 -7.71 -8.57 -15.97
N ILE A 19 -6.81 -8.59 -14.99
CA ILE A 19 -5.54 -7.84 -15.02
C ILE A 19 -4.71 -8.25 -16.23
N ALA A 20 -4.54 -9.55 -16.48
CA ALA A 20 -3.80 -10.08 -17.61
C ALA A 20 -4.36 -9.59 -18.96
N ALA A 21 -5.69 -9.54 -19.08
CA ALA A 21 -6.35 -9.09 -20.31
C ALA A 21 -6.28 -7.57 -20.51
N ALA A 22 -6.31 -6.79 -19.43
CA ALA A 22 -6.35 -5.33 -19.49
C ALA A 22 -4.96 -4.69 -19.63
N HIS A 23 -3.90 -5.36 -19.14
CA HIS A 23 -2.57 -4.78 -19.00
C HIS A 23 -1.50 -5.64 -19.71
N PRO A 24 -1.27 -5.44 -21.02
CA PRO A 24 -0.30 -6.24 -21.79
C PRO A 24 1.17 -6.02 -21.37
N GLY A 25 1.44 -5.00 -20.54
CA GLY A 25 2.77 -4.80 -19.92
C GLY A 25 3.03 -5.67 -18.68
N LEU A 26 2.08 -6.55 -18.33
CA LEU A 26 2.17 -7.47 -17.21
C LEU A 26 2.12 -8.92 -17.71
N ARG A 27 2.91 -9.79 -17.07
CA ARG A 27 2.80 -11.24 -17.18
C ARG A 27 2.15 -11.77 -15.91
N VAL A 28 0.95 -12.34 -16.02
CA VAL A 28 0.18 -12.81 -14.87
C VAL A 28 0.14 -14.34 -14.84
N ASP A 29 0.67 -14.91 -13.77
CA ASP A 29 0.53 -16.32 -13.43
C ASP A 29 -0.71 -16.49 -12.54
N VAL A 30 -1.82 -16.91 -13.15
CA VAL A 30 -3.09 -17.09 -12.44
C VAL A 30 -3.06 -18.32 -11.53
N GLU A 31 -2.26 -19.33 -11.86
CA GLU A 31 -2.20 -20.59 -11.09
C GLU A 31 -1.45 -20.38 -9.78
N ASN A 32 -0.29 -19.71 -9.84
CA ASN A 32 0.49 -19.37 -8.66
C ASN A 32 0.08 -18.03 -8.02
N GLN A 33 -0.88 -17.32 -8.62
CA GLN A 33 -1.33 -15.98 -8.22
C GLN A 33 -0.20 -14.94 -8.16
N ILE A 34 0.65 -14.87 -9.18
CA ILE A 34 1.76 -13.90 -9.20
C ILE A 34 1.59 -12.96 -10.39
N VAL A 35 1.78 -11.66 -10.15
CA VAL A 35 1.78 -10.63 -11.19
C VAL A 35 3.21 -10.16 -11.37
N PHE A 36 3.76 -10.32 -12.57
CA PHE A 36 5.10 -9.89 -12.94
C PHE A 36 5.03 -8.73 -13.92
N ARG A 37 6.09 -7.92 -13.90
CA ARG A 37 6.41 -7.04 -15.01
C ARG A 37 6.78 -7.87 -16.23
N ASP A 38 6.16 -7.60 -17.39
CA ASP A 38 6.34 -8.42 -18.60
C ASP A 38 7.79 -8.43 -19.11
N SER A 39 8.52 -7.32 -18.97
CA SER A 39 9.91 -7.23 -19.43
C SER A 39 10.90 -8.13 -18.66
N GLY A 40 10.48 -8.74 -17.55
CA GLY A 40 11.33 -9.58 -16.71
C GLY A 40 12.41 -8.82 -15.94
N PRO A 41 13.29 -9.55 -15.23
CA PRO A 41 14.37 -8.96 -14.45
C PRO A 41 15.41 -8.28 -15.35
N ARG A 42 15.83 -7.07 -14.96
CA ARG A 42 16.91 -6.35 -15.64
C ARG A 42 18.24 -6.74 -15.01
N PRO A 43 19.25 -7.21 -15.78
CA PRO A 43 20.57 -7.52 -15.23
C PRO A 43 21.17 -6.34 -14.46
N GLY A 44 21.65 -6.60 -13.24
CA GLY A 44 22.25 -5.59 -12.35
C GLY A 44 21.27 -4.64 -11.69
N LYS A 45 19.95 -4.85 -11.82
CA LYS A 45 18.91 -4.11 -11.08
C LYS A 45 18.47 -4.96 -9.88
N VAL A 46 18.31 -4.33 -8.73
CA VAL A 46 17.61 -4.92 -7.58
C VAL A 46 16.17 -5.23 -7.97
N GLY A 47 15.72 -6.47 -7.76
CA GLY A 47 14.32 -6.85 -7.94
C GLY A 47 13.46 -6.34 -6.79
N LEU A 48 12.22 -5.93 -7.05
CA LEU A 48 11.27 -5.51 -6.01
C LEU A 48 10.05 -6.43 -5.98
N VAL A 49 9.78 -7.01 -4.80
CA VAL A 49 8.62 -7.86 -4.55
C VAL A 49 7.81 -7.29 -3.38
N SER A 50 6.49 -7.19 -3.56
CA SER A 50 5.54 -7.03 -2.47
C SER A 50 4.36 -7.98 -2.62
N GLY A 51 3.42 -7.94 -1.68
CA GLY A 51 2.31 -8.88 -1.60
C GLY A 51 1.49 -8.68 -0.34
N GLY A 52 0.49 -9.55 -0.21
CA GLY A 52 -0.47 -9.53 0.90
C GLY A 52 -1.83 -10.02 0.44
N GLY A 53 -2.81 -9.95 1.33
CA GLY A 53 -4.19 -10.29 0.99
C GLY A 53 -4.74 -9.43 -0.15
N SER A 54 -5.58 -10.04 -0.98
CA SER A 54 -6.34 -9.31 -2.01
C SER A 54 -7.45 -8.46 -1.37
N GLY A 55 -8.01 -7.51 -2.13
CA GLY A 55 -9.05 -6.60 -1.67
C GLY A 55 -8.58 -5.20 -1.32
N HIS A 56 -7.34 -4.86 -1.68
CA HIS A 56 -6.73 -3.54 -1.50
C HIS A 56 -6.37 -2.88 -2.84
N GLU A 57 -6.90 -3.40 -3.95
CA GLU A 57 -6.54 -2.95 -5.29
C GLU A 57 -6.73 -1.41 -5.42
N PRO A 58 -5.77 -0.70 -6.06
CA PRO A 58 -4.69 -1.23 -6.90
C PRO A 58 -3.47 -1.82 -6.17
N LEU A 59 -3.35 -1.67 -4.85
CA LEU A 59 -2.27 -2.29 -4.08
C LEU A 59 -2.42 -3.84 -4.12
N HIS A 60 -1.47 -4.63 -4.60
CA HIS A 60 -0.12 -4.31 -5.10
C HIS A 60 0.03 -4.43 -6.62
N ALA A 61 -0.80 -5.27 -7.25
CA ALA A 61 -0.65 -5.64 -8.66
C ALA A 61 -0.74 -4.44 -9.62
N GLY A 62 -1.49 -3.40 -9.25
CA GLY A 62 -1.58 -2.15 -10.01
C GLY A 62 -0.31 -1.29 -9.98
N PHE A 63 0.66 -1.64 -9.12
CA PHE A 63 1.95 -0.97 -8.98
C PHE A 63 3.12 -1.81 -9.52
N VAL A 64 2.84 -2.91 -10.23
CA VAL A 64 3.85 -3.66 -10.98
C VAL A 64 4.16 -2.94 -12.30
N GLY A 65 5.43 -2.64 -12.56
CA GLY A 65 5.83 -1.90 -13.75
C GLY A 65 7.15 -1.13 -13.61
N TYR A 66 7.48 -0.33 -14.62
CA TYR A 66 8.71 0.47 -14.61
C TYR A 66 8.67 1.49 -13.47
N GLY A 67 9.75 1.57 -12.69
CA GLY A 67 9.89 2.54 -11.60
C GLY A 67 9.17 2.18 -10.30
N MET A 68 8.58 0.99 -10.20
CA MET A 68 7.95 0.44 -8.99
C MET A 68 8.29 -1.05 -8.82
N LEU A 69 7.29 -1.92 -8.55
CA LEU A 69 7.47 -3.35 -8.30
C LEU A 69 7.82 -4.11 -9.58
N ASP A 70 8.65 -5.15 -9.44
CA ASP A 70 8.90 -6.13 -10.50
C ASP A 70 7.96 -7.33 -10.41
N ALA A 71 7.50 -7.66 -9.19
CA ALA A 71 6.42 -8.62 -8.97
C ALA A 71 5.54 -8.27 -7.75
N ALA A 72 4.30 -8.76 -7.79
CA ALA A 72 3.38 -8.74 -6.66
C ALA A 72 2.79 -10.13 -6.44
N CYS A 73 2.61 -10.50 -5.17
CA CYS A 73 2.02 -11.76 -4.73
C CYS A 73 0.65 -11.56 -4.05
N PRO A 74 -0.46 -11.52 -4.82
CA PRO A 74 -1.82 -11.56 -4.27
C PRO A 74 -2.11 -12.87 -3.55
N GLY A 75 -2.47 -12.79 -2.26
CA GLY A 75 -3.10 -13.87 -1.52
C GLY A 75 -4.63 -13.84 -1.65
N GLU A 76 -5.32 -14.67 -0.86
CA GLU A 76 -6.77 -14.61 -0.75
C GLU A 76 -7.25 -13.26 -0.16
N ILE A 77 -8.55 -12.98 -0.25
CA ILE A 77 -9.11 -11.73 0.29
C ILE A 77 -8.74 -11.58 1.78
N PHE A 78 -8.00 -10.51 2.10
CA PHE A 78 -7.47 -10.18 3.43
C PHE A 78 -6.61 -11.28 4.08
N THR A 79 -5.99 -12.17 3.29
CA THR A 79 -5.12 -13.24 3.78
C THR A 79 -3.78 -13.22 3.05
N SER A 80 -2.66 -13.19 3.79
CA SER A 80 -1.30 -13.21 3.22
C SER A 80 -1.12 -14.33 2.17
N PRO A 81 -0.33 -14.09 1.11
CA PRO A 81 0.15 -15.16 0.23
C PRO A 81 0.99 -16.18 1.00
N VAL A 82 1.13 -17.38 0.42
CA VAL A 82 1.96 -18.46 0.98
C VAL A 82 3.43 -18.30 0.60
N PRO A 83 4.39 -18.78 1.41
CA PRO A 83 5.83 -18.63 1.14
C PRO A 83 6.27 -19.06 -0.26
N ASP A 84 5.80 -20.22 -0.76
CA ASP A 84 6.18 -20.76 -2.07
C ASP A 84 5.91 -19.77 -3.22
N GLN A 85 4.81 -19.04 -3.15
CA GLN A 85 4.44 -17.99 -4.10
C GLN A 85 5.46 -16.84 -4.11
N MET A 86 5.93 -16.44 -2.93
CA MET A 86 6.92 -15.37 -2.79
C MET A 86 8.33 -15.84 -3.17
N ILE A 87 8.68 -17.10 -2.92
CA ILE A 87 9.95 -17.69 -3.37
C ILE A 87 10.02 -17.68 -4.89
N GLU A 88 8.97 -18.19 -5.57
CA GLU A 88 8.87 -18.17 -7.03
C GLU A 88 8.97 -16.74 -7.58
N ALA A 89 8.25 -15.78 -6.96
CA ALA A 89 8.32 -14.38 -7.35
C ALA A 89 9.74 -13.80 -7.18
N THR A 90 10.39 -14.09 -6.06
CA THR A 90 11.74 -13.62 -5.71
C THR A 90 12.77 -14.13 -6.70
N THR A 91 12.78 -15.43 -6.95
CA THR A 91 13.69 -16.07 -7.91
C THR A 91 13.46 -15.55 -9.33
N ALA A 92 12.21 -15.34 -9.73
CA ALA A 92 11.87 -14.86 -11.07
C ALA A 92 12.22 -13.37 -11.32
N VAL A 93 12.40 -12.56 -10.27
CA VAL A 93 12.78 -11.14 -10.42
C VAL A 93 14.23 -10.83 -10.06
N ASP A 94 15.03 -11.81 -9.66
CA ASP A 94 16.45 -11.59 -9.39
C ASP A 94 17.22 -11.26 -10.68
N GLY A 95 17.69 -10.01 -10.78
CA GLY A 95 18.56 -9.53 -11.84
C GLY A 95 20.05 -9.77 -11.59
N GLY A 96 20.42 -10.54 -10.58
CA GLY A 96 21.80 -10.73 -10.12
C GLY A 96 22.32 -9.59 -9.23
N ALA A 97 21.41 -8.81 -8.64
CA ALA A 97 21.72 -7.72 -7.71
C ALA A 97 20.93 -7.82 -6.39
N GLY A 98 20.31 -8.99 -6.15
CA GLY A 98 19.45 -9.24 -5.01
C GLY A 98 18.04 -8.67 -5.15
N VAL A 99 17.21 -8.92 -4.14
CA VAL A 99 15.78 -8.60 -4.14
C VAL A 99 15.39 -7.90 -2.85
N LEU A 100 14.65 -6.79 -2.97
CA LEU A 100 14.00 -6.13 -1.83
C LEU A 100 12.56 -6.65 -1.68
N HIS A 101 12.25 -7.22 -0.53
CA HIS A 101 10.89 -7.49 -0.08
C HIS A 101 10.32 -6.27 0.64
N ILE A 102 9.20 -5.75 0.16
CA ILE A 102 8.44 -4.67 0.80
C ILE A 102 7.25 -5.30 1.52
N VAL A 103 7.27 -5.30 2.85
CA VAL A 103 6.32 -6.07 3.67
C VAL A 103 5.46 -5.13 4.49
N LYS A 104 4.13 -5.26 4.40
CA LYS A 104 3.22 -4.53 5.30
C LYS A 104 3.23 -5.19 6.67
N ASN A 105 3.20 -4.41 7.75
CA ASN A 105 3.26 -4.98 9.09
C ASN A 105 1.92 -5.61 9.54
N TYR A 106 1.68 -6.81 9.03
CA TYR A 106 0.65 -7.74 9.45
C TYR A 106 1.29 -9.08 9.77
N THR A 107 0.88 -9.73 10.84
CA THR A 107 1.53 -10.95 11.36
C THR A 107 1.67 -12.04 10.30
N GLY A 108 0.62 -12.26 9.49
CA GLY A 108 0.67 -13.23 8.40
C GLY A 108 1.68 -12.85 7.32
N ASP A 109 1.66 -11.59 6.89
CA ASP A 109 2.59 -11.06 5.89
C ASP A 109 4.04 -11.18 6.40
N VAL A 110 4.32 -10.73 7.63
CA VAL A 110 5.67 -10.77 8.22
C VAL A 110 6.21 -12.19 8.30
N LEU A 111 5.43 -13.13 8.83
CA LEU A 111 5.89 -14.52 8.98
C LEU A 111 6.14 -15.18 7.62
N ASN A 112 5.24 -14.99 6.65
CA ASN A 112 5.36 -15.65 5.36
C ASN A 112 6.48 -15.04 4.50
N PHE A 113 6.64 -13.71 4.49
CA PHE A 113 7.75 -13.05 3.80
C PHE A 113 9.09 -13.36 4.45
N GLN A 114 9.18 -13.44 5.78
CA GLN A 114 10.41 -13.82 6.46
C GLN A 114 10.84 -15.24 6.05
N LEU A 115 9.91 -16.20 6.08
CA LEU A 115 10.20 -17.57 5.66
C LEU A 115 10.61 -17.64 4.18
N ALA A 116 9.94 -16.89 3.30
CA ALA A 116 10.32 -16.81 1.90
C ALA A 116 11.73 -16.24 1.70
N ALA A 117 12.09 -15.18 2.43
CA ALA A 117 13.42 -14.59 2.37
C ALA A 117 14.52 -15.55 2.86
N GLU A 118 14.27 -16.28 3.95
CA GLU A 118 15.18 -17.31 4.47
C GLU A 118 15.42 -18.42 3.44
N LEU A 119 14.35 -18.95 2.83
CA LEU A 119 14.44 -20.01 1.83
C LEU A 119 15.06 -19.54 0.51
N SER A 120 14.74 -18.35 0.01
CA SER A 120 15.39 -17.78 -1.19
C SER A 120 16.88 -17.54 -0.99
N ALA A 121 17.32 -17.19 0.23
CA ALA A 121 18.73 -17.06 0.56
C ALA A 121 19.48 -18.40 0.52
N GLU A 122 18.83 -19.50 0.91
CA GLU A 122 19.37 -20.86 0.75
C GLU A 122 19.53 -21.26 -0.73
N GLU A 123 18.67 -20.72 -1.61
CA GLU A 123 18.75 -20.89 -3.07
C GLU A 123 19.75 -19.92 -3.76
N GLY A 124 20.41 -19.06 -2.98
CA GLY A 124 21.47 -18.17 -3.45
C GLY A 124 21.01 -16.79 -3.91
N VAL A 125 19.76 -16.40 -3.66
CA VAL A 125 19.26 -15.04 -3.92
C VAL A 125 19.46 -14.19 -2.66
N GLU A 126 20.23 -13.11 -2.77
CA GLU A 126 20.37 -12.14 -1.67
C GLU A 126 19.06 -11.37 -1.49
N VAL A 127 18.44 -11.49 -0.31
CA VAL A 127 17.17 -10.81 0.01
C VAL A 127 17.38 -9.84 1.17
N ALA A 128 16.88 -8.62 0.99
CA ALA A 128 16.68 -7.66 2.08
C ALA A 128 15.19 -7.37 2.22
N SER A 129 14.75 -6.96 3.41
CA SER A 129 13.34 -6.64 3.66
C SER A 129 13.18 -5.28 4.32
N VAL A 130 12.13 -4.57 3.94
CA VAL A 130 11.63 -3.37 4.62
C VAL A 130 10.24 -3.66 5.17
N LEU A 131 10.06 -3.43 6.46
CA LEU A 131 8.77 -3.52 7.13
C LEU A 131 8.12 -2.13 7.13
N VAL A 132 6.89 -2.04 6.62
CA VAL A 132 6.10 -0.79 6.58
C VAL A 132 5.10 -0.79 7.72
N ASP A 133 5.19 0.21 8.61
CA ASP A 133 4.46 0.29 9.87
C ASP A 133 4.00 1.74 10.18
N ASP A 134 3.43 2.39 9.16
CA ASP A 134 3.14 3.82 9.13
C ASP A 134 1.84 4.24 9.84
N ASP A 135 0.94 3.33 10.15
CA ASP A 135 -0.35 3.66 10.77
C ASP A 135 -0.21 4.08 12.23
N VAL A 136 -0.57 5.32 12.55
CA VAL A 136 -0.45 5.89 13.90
C VAL A 136 -1.66 5.62 14.79
N ALA A 137 -2.73 5.05 14.26
CA ALA A 137 -4.00 4.93 14.97
C ALA A 137 -3.93 4.03 16.20
N VAL A 138 -3.23 2.90 16.09
CA VAL A 138 -3.20 1.85 17.11
C VAL A 138 -1.80 1.27 17.24
N ARG A 139 -1.40 0.91 18.46
CA ARG A 139 -0.28 -0.01 18.73
C ARG A 139 -0.87 -1.35 19.17
N ASP A 140 -0.50 -2.41 18.47
CA ASP A 140 -1.01 -3.78 18.61
C ASP A 140 -2.50 -3.92 18.21
N SER A 141 -2.79 -4.64 17.13
CA SER A 141 -4.15 -4.84 16.60
C SER A 141 -4.48 -6.32 16.37
N LEU A 142 -5.70 -6.64 15.93
CA LEU A 142 -6.17 -8.03 15.74
C LEU A 142 -5.21 -8.89 14.90
N HIS A 143 -4.47 -8.28 13.98
CA HIS A 143 -3.59 -8.97 13.03
C HIS A 143 -2.16 -8.43 13.02
N THR A 144 -1.76 -7.60 13.99
CA THR A 144 -0.46 -6.92 13.97
C THR A 144 0.13 -6.76 15.37
N ALA A 145 1.43 -7.04 15.52
CA ALA A 145 2.24 -6.53 16.62
C ALA A 145 2.91 -5.21 16.20
N GLY A 146 2.82 -4.17 17.03
CA GLY A 146 3.24 -2.81 16.68
C GLY A 146 2.20 -2.07 15.81
N ARG A 147 2.66 -1.27 14.86
CA ARG A 147 1.80 -0.46 13.97
C ARG A 147 1.48 -1.19 12.68
N ARG A 148 0.29 -0.96 12.11
CA ARG A 148 -0.10 -1.54 10.82
C ARG A 148 0.65 -0.86 9.66
N GLY A 149 0.86 -1.59 8.58
CA GLY A 149 1.35 -1.05 7.31
C GLY A 149 0.21 -0.72 6.36
N THR A 150 0.07 0.53 5.92
CA THR A 150 -1.07 1.01 5.14
C THR A 150 -0.64 1.85 3.94
N GLY A 151 -0.89 3.16 3.93
CA GLY A 151 -0.71 4.01 2.76
C GLY A 151 0.75 4.29 2.39
N ALA A 152 1.67 4.31 3.36
CA ALA A 152 3.09 4.54 3.08
C ALA A 152 3.71 3.43 2.23
N THR A 153 3.09 2.25 2.14
CA THR A 153 3.55 1.16 1.28
C THR A 153 3.65 1.62 -0.18
N VAL A 154 2.68 2.39 -0.68
CA VAL A 154 2.73 2.96 -2.05
C VAL A 154 3.94 3.89 -2.23
N PHE A 155 4.27 4.68 -1.20
CA PHE A 155 5.43 5.58 -1.25
C PHE A 155 6.74 4.78 -1.26
N VAL A 156 6.83 3.75 -0.42
CA VAL A 156 8.00 2.86 -0.36
C VAL A 156 8.20 2.17 -1.71
N GLU A 157 7.15 1.60 -2.30
CA GLU A 157 7.21 0.95 -3.61
C GLU A 157 7.66 1.91 -4.72
N LYS A 158 7.12 3.14 -4.73
CA LYS A 158 7.49 4.13 -5.74
C LYS A 158 8.93 4.60 -5.63
N ILE A 159 9.35 4.95 -4.43
CA ILE A 159 10.64 5.59 -4.20
C ILE A 159 11.77 4.55 -4.23
N ALA A 160 11.55 3.36 -3.65
CA ALA A 160 12.49 2.25 -3.75
C ALA A 160 12.60 1.73 -5.20
N GLY A 161 11.48 1.64 -5.92
CA GLY A 161 11.47 1.27 -7.33
C GLY A 161 12.28 2.23 -8.21
N ALA A 162 12.13 3.54 -7.97
CA ALA A 162 12.96 4.55 -8.64
C ALA A 162 14.46 4.41 -8.31
N ALA A 163 14.79 4.15 -7.04
CA ALA A 163 16.17 3.91 -6.63
C ALA A 163 16.76 2.67 -7.33
N ALA A 164 16.01 1.57 -7.40
CA ALA A 164 16.42 0.37 -8.11
C ALA A 164 16.58 0.58 -9.62
N GLU A 165 15.67 1.32 -10.28
CA GLU A 165 15.81 1.66 -11.70
C GLU A 165 17.10 2.46 -12.00
N SER A 166 17.57 3.26 -11.05
CA SER A 166 18.86 3.97 -11.14
C SER A 166 20.09 3.05 -11.07
N GLY A 167 19.92 1.77 -10.74
CA GLY A 167 21.01 0.81 -10.55
C GLY A 167 21.64 0.86 -9.16
N ALA A 168 20.96 1.42 -8.17
CA ALA A 168 21.43 1.42 -6.79
C ALA A 168 21.56 -0.01 -6.24
N PRO A 169 22.58 -0.32 -5.43
CA PRO A 169 22.76 -1.64 -4.83
C PRO A 169 21.67 -1.93 -3.79
N LEU A 170 21.41 -3.21 -3.50
CA LEU A 170 20.35 -3.67 -2.58
C LEU A 170 20.35 -2.92 -1.24
N ALA A 171 21.52 -2.76 -0.62
CA ALA A 171 21.64 -2.05 0.65
C ALA A 171 21.16 -0.57 0.57
N GLU A 172 21.39 0.10 -0.56
CA GLU A 172 20.96 1.48 -0.76
C GLU A 172 19.45 1.56 -1.05
N VAL A 173 18.92 0.62 -1.84
CA VAL A 173 17.47 0.51 -2.08
C VAL A 173 16.73 0.24 -0.77
N ALA A 174 17.25 -0.66 0.08
CA ALA A 174 16.72 -0.93 1.41
C ALA A 174 16.81 0.29 2.35
N ARG A 175 17.93 1.03 2.33
CA ARG A 175 18.10 2.28 3.11
C ARG A 175 17.06 3.33 2.71
N VAL A 176 16.87 3.56 1.41
CA VAL A 176 15.87 4.50 0.88
C VAL A 176 14.47 4.07 1.32
N ALA A 177 14.13 2.79 1.15
CA ALA A 177 12.84 2.26 1.57
C ALA A 177 12.57 2.46 3.07
N GLY A 178 13.56 2.14 3.92
CA GLY A 178 13.46 2.37 5.36
C GLY A 178 13.35 3.85 5.73
N THR A 179 14.03 4.73 4.99
CA THR A 179 13.93 6.19 5.16
C THR A 179 12.52 6.69 4.86
N VAL A 180 11.91 6.22 3.77
CA VAL A 180 10.53 6.56 3.42
C VAL A 180 9.56 6.08 4.50
N ASN A 181 9.67 4.84 4.96
CA ASN A 181 8.82 4.32 6.04
C ASN A 181 8.95 5.17 7.32
N ALA A 182 10.18 5.42 7.77
CA ALA A 182 10.44 6.19 9.00
C ALA A 182 9.87 7.62 8.94
N ARG A 183 9.81 8.21 7.74
CA ARG A 183 9.33 9.58 7.49
C ARG A 183 7.87 9.66 7.07
N SER A 184 7.16 8.52 7.02
CA SER A 184 5.76 8.46 6.60
C SER A 184 4.84 8.09 7.75
N ARG A 185 3.64 8.67 7.79
CA ARG A 185 2.57 8.33 8.74
C ARG A 185 1.23 8.28 8.04
N SER A 186 0.37 7.37 8.49
CA SER A 186 -1.00 7.21 7.99
C SER A 186 -2.05 7.18 9.08
N PHE A 187 -3.25 7.62 8.74
CA PHE A 187 -4.44 7.51 9.58
C PHE A 187 -5.70 7.33 8.73
N GLY A 188 -6.49 6.28 9.02
CA GLY A 188 -7.74 5.95 8.32
C GLY A 188 -9.00 6.37 9.07
N VAL A 189 -10.08 6.66 8.35
CA VAL A 189 -11.43 6.88 8.89
C VAL A 189 -12.43 6.09 8.04
N ALA A 190 -13.27 5.27 8.68
CA ALA A 190 -14.36 4.57 8.01
C ALA A 190 -15.72 5.19 8.36
N LEU A 191 -16.55 5.35 7.32
CA LEU A 191 -17.95 5.74 7.39
C LEU A 191 -18.89 4.52 7.28
N SER A 192 -18.40 3.43 6.69
CA SER A 192 -19.08 2.14 6.66
C SER A 192 -18.05 1.01 6.70
N ALA A 193 -18.49 -0.20 7.07
CA ALA A 193 -17.66 -1.39 6.98
C ALA A 193 -17.65 -1.95 5.54
N CYS A 194 -16.56 -2.63 5.18
CA CYS A 194 -16.54 -3.47 3.98
C CYS A 194 -17.24 -4.82 4.21
N THR A 195 -17.56 -5.51 3.12
CA THR A 195 -18.09 -6.88 3.14
C THR A 195 -17.13 -7.79 2.38
N THR A 196 -16.59 -8.83 3.02
CA THR A 196 -15.83 -9.84 2.28
C THR A 196 -16.78 -10.79 1.54
N PRO A 197 -16.43 -11.25 0.31
CA PRO A 197 -17.24 -12.24 -0.41
C PRO A 197 -17.51 -13.51 0.40
N ALA A 198 -16.53 -13.99 1.15
CA ALA A 198 -16.66 -15.20 1.96
C ALA A 198 -17.61 -15.02 3.16
N ALA A 199 -17.59 -13.87 3.84
CA ALA A 199 -18.41 -13.67 5.03
C ALA A 199 -19.89 -13.39 4.71
N GLY A 200 -20.20 -12.84 3.54
CA GLY A 200 -21.59 -12.53 3.16
C GLY A 200 -22.21 -11.32 3.86
N ARG A 201 -21.51 -10.73 4.83
CA ARG A 201 -21.98 -9.68 5.73
C ARG A 201 -20.85 -8.68 6.06
N PRO A 202 -21.17 -7.48 6.54
CA PRO A 202 -20.16 -6.49 6.94
C PRO A 202 -19.16 -7.04 7.97
N THR A 203 -17.90 -6.63 7.85
CA THR A 203 -16.80 -7.07 8.74
C THR A 203 -16.95 -6.56 10.17
N PHE A 204 -17.57 -5.39 10.33
CA PHE A 204 -17.97 -4.83 11.62
C PHE A 204 -19.30 -4.05 11.49
N ALA A 205 -19.90 -3.73 12.64
CA ALA A 205 -21.11 -2.93 12.71
C ALA A 205 -20.78 -1.49 13.13
N LEU A 206 -21.32 -0.54 12.38
CA LEU A 206 -21.24 0.90 12.59
C LEU A 206 -22.63 1.48 12.34
N GLY A 207 -23.17 2.28 13.25
CA GLY A 207 -24.49 2.90 13.07
C GLY A 207 -24.49 3.98 11.98
N ASP A 208 -25.67 4.35 11.48
CA ASP A 208 -25.86 5.32 10.38
C ASP A 208 -25.27 6.73 10.66
N THR A 209 -24.94 7.02 11.91
CA THR A 209 -24.35 8.30 12.34
C THR A 209 -23.00 8.11 13.03
N GLU A 210 -22.42 6.92 12.96
CA GLU A 210 -21.13 6.62 13.57
C GLU A 210 -20.02 6.58 12.51
N VAL A 211 -18.80 6.89 12.94
CA VAL A 211 -17.56 6.75 12.20
C VAL A 211 -16.54 5.98 13.04
N GLU A 212 -15.69 5.21 12.40
CA GLU A 212 -14.57 4.51 13.03
C GLU A 212 -13.27 5.29 12.74
N LEU A 213 -12.67 5.87 13.77
CA LEU A 213 -11.45 6.67 13.67
C LEU A 213 -10.24 5.76 13.87
N GLY A 214 -9.33 5.76 12.91
CA GLY A 214 -8.13 4.93 12.93
C GLY A 214 -8.37 3.51 12.42
N ILE A 215 -9.34 3.30 11.52
CA ILE A 215 -9.67 1.99 10.95
C ILE A 215 -8.48 1.39 10.18
N GLY A 216 -8.30 0.06 10.27
CA GLY A 216 -7.32 -0.68 9.47
C GLY A 216 -7.88 -1.11 8.10
N ILE A 217 -6.99 -1.50 7.17
CA ILE A 217 -7.39 -1.85 5.80
C ILE A 217 -8.11 -3.21 5.69
N HIS A 218 -8.09 -4.07 6.71
CA HIS A 218 -8.88 -5.31 6.75
C HIS A 218 -10.15 -5.17 7.60
N GLY A 219 -10.50 -3.94 8.02
CA GLY A 219 -11.64 -3.66 8.90
C GLY A 219 -11.33 -3.89 10.38
N GLU A 220 -10.05 -3.90 10.77
CA GLU A 220 -9.66 -4.00 12.18
C GLU A 220 -10.11 -2.74 12.94
N PRO A 221 -10.64 -2.89 14.18
CA PRO A 221 -11.08 -1.77 14.99
C PRO A 221 -10.02 -0.66 15.07
N GLY A 222 -10.51 0.57 15.06
CA GLY A 222 -9.65 1.73 15.16
C GLY A 222 -9.42 2.14 16.60
N ARG A 223 -8.96 3.38 16.76
CA ARG A 223 -8.71 4.03 18.05
C ARG A 223 -10.02 4.26 18.81
N ALA A 224 -11.06 4.68 18.11
CA ALA A 224 -12.34 5.01 18.71
C ALA A 224 -13.47 5.09 17.68
N ARG A 225 -14.69 4.83 18.15
CA ARG A 225 -15.91 5.23 17.45
C ARG A 225 -16.33 6.63 17.85
N SER A 226 -16.87 7.38 16.91
CA SER A 226 -17.35 8.73 17.13
C SER A 226 -18.60 8.99 16.30
N ALA A 227 -19.29 10.10 16.57
CA ALA A 227 -20.37 10.55 15.71
C ALA A 227 -19.81 11.09 14.39
N MET A 228 -20.59 10.96 13.32
CA MET A 228 -20.35 11.59 12.02
C MET A 228 -20.29 13.10 12.19
N ARG A 229 -19.29 13.71 11.57
CA ARG A 229 -18.98 15.14 11.65
C ARG A 229 -18.63 15.67 10.26
N PRO A 230 -18.64 17.00 10.06
CA PRO A 230 -18.14 17.60 8.83
C PRO A 230 -16.74 17.12 8.47
N ALA A 231 -16.43 17.03 7.17
CA ALA A 231 -15.14 16.55 6.68
C ALA A 231 -13.94 17.28 7.30
N ALA A 232 -14.05 18.61 7.47
CA ALA A 232 -13.04 19.44 8.12
C ALA A 232 -12.64 18.91 9.52
N GLU A 233 -13.61 18.45 10.31
CA GLU A 233 -13.36 17.95 11.66
C GLU A 233 -12.73 16.54 11.63
N LEU A 234 -13.18 15.67 10.71
CA LEU A 234 -12.61 14.33 10.57
C LEU A 234 -11.18 14.37 10.04
N VAL A 235 -10.93 15.22 9.05
CA VAL A 235 -9.58 15.47 8.51
C VAL A 235 -8.68 16.06 9.58
N ARG A 236 -9.16 17.02 10.37
CA ARG A 236 -8.37 17.59 11.48
C ARG A 236 -7.96 16.53 12.50
N VAL A 237 -8.87 15.61 12.87
CA VAL A 237 -8.53 14.49 13.77
C VAL A 237 -7.40 13.63 13.19
N ALA A 238 -7.48 13.28 11.91
CA ALA A 238 -6.44 12.51 11.24
C ALA A 238 -5.10 13.28 11.20
N MET A 239 -5.12 14.52 10.74
CA MET A 239 -3.91 15.35 10.62
C MET A 239 -3.26 15.68 11.96
N ASP A 240 -4.05 15.90 13.03
CA ASP A 240 -3.52 16.08 14.38
C ASP A 240 -2.81 14.83 14.88
N ALA A 241 -3.38 13.63 14.66
CA ALA A 241 -2.73 12.38 15.02
C ALA A 241 -1.41 12.15 14.26
N LEU A 242 -1.38 12.48 12.97
CA LEU A 242 -0.17 12.41 12.15
C LEU A 242 0.91 13.38 12.64
N HIS A 243 0.53 14.63 12.91
CA HIS A 243 1.45 15.68 13.34
C HIS A 243 1.97 15.48 14.78
N GLU A 244 1.16 14.91 15.67
CA GLU A 244 1.58 14.55 17.03
C GLU A 244 2.67 13.46 17.01
N ASP A 245 2.52 12.46 16.13
CA ASP A 245 3.48 11.36 16.04
C ASP A 245 4.75 11.70 15.23
N LEU A 246 4.58 12.49 14.16
CA LEU A 246 5.66 12.99 13.33
C LEU A 246 5.42 14.49 13.03
N PRO A 247 6.07 15.40 13.78
CA PRO A 247 5.91 16.83 13.58
C PRO A 247 6.19 17.26 12.14
N LEU A 248 5.11 17.64 11.45
CA LEU A 248 5.16 18.05 10.05
C LEU A 248 5.84 19.42 9.91
N SER A 249 6.76 19.52 8.95
CA SER A 249 7.52 20.73 8.64
C SER A 249 8.02 20.70 7.19
N GLY A 250 8.29 21.87 6.62
CA GLY A 250 8.86 21.99 5.27
C GLY A 250 7.94 21.43 4.19
N ASP A 251 8.51 20.63 3.29
CA ASP A 251 7.80 20.02 2.17
C ASP A 251 7.36 18.59 2.51
N VAL A 252 6.13 18.25 2.15
CA VAL A 252 5.55 16.92 2.35
C VAL A 252 4.94 16.37 1.06
N LEU A 253 4.99 15.03 0.92
CA LEU A 253 4.15 14.27 0.00
C LEU A 253 2.88 13.85 0.74
N VAL A 254 1.72 14.12 0.16
CA VAL A 254 0.41 13.82 0.76
C VAL A 254 -0.39 12.88 -0.13
N MET A 255 -0.95 11.82 0.44
CA MET A 255 -1.94 11.00 -0.24
C MET A 255 -3.26 11.05 0.53
N VAL A 256 -4.32 11.52 -0.13
CA VAL A 256 -5.70 11.34 0.34
C VAL A 256 -6.28 10.15 -0.40
N ASN A 257 -6.33 9.04 0.29
CA ASN A 257 -6.72 7.75 -0.23
C ASN A 257 -8.18 7.44 0.09
N GLY A 258 -8.97 7.02 -0.89
CA GLY A 258 -10.29 6.44 -0.62
C GLY A 258 -10.19 4.97 -0.24
N MET A 259 -11.08 4.53 0.64
CA MET A 259 -11.11 3.13 1.12
C MET A 259 -11.87 2.18 0.16
N GLY A 260 -12.27 2.66 -1.02
CA GLY A 260 -12.84 1.89 -2.12
C GLY A 260 -14.24 2.33 -2.57
N ALA A 261 -15.11 2.77 -1.65
CA ALA A 261 -16.47 3.20 -1.99
C ALA A 261 -16.76 4.69 -1.78
N THR A 262 -15.74 5.49 -1.43
CA THR A 262 -15.87 6.95 -1.29
C THR A 262 -15.74 7.65 -2.65
N PRO A 263 -16.74 8.44 -3.07
CA PRO A 263 -16.67 9.20 -4.31
C PRO A 263 -15.45 10.13 -4.37
N LEU A 264 -14.80 10.19 -5.54
CA LEU A 264 -13.62 11.05 -5.75
C LEU A 264 -13.85 12.52 -5.40
N ILE A 265 -15.07 13.04 -5.62
CA ILE A 265 -15.43 14.41 -5.23
C ILE A 265 -15.31 14.65 -3.72
N GLU A 266 -15.62 13.65 -2.89
CA GLU A 266 -15.49 13.73 -1.44
C GLU A 266 -14.01 13.68 -1.01
N LEU A 267 -13.19 12.91 -1.72
CA LEU A 267 -11.73 12.89 -1.50
C LEU A 267 -11.10 14.25 -1.78
N TYR A 268 -11.56 14.98 -2.81
CA TYR A 268 -11.10 16.36 -3.05
C TYR A 268 -11.57 17.34 -1.98
N VAL A 269 -12.75 17.14 -1.38
CA VAL A 269 -13.16 17.90 -0.18
C VAL A 269 -12.19 17.64 0.97
N ALA A 270 -11.86 16.36 1.24
CA ALA A 270 -10.88 16.02 2.27
C ALA A 270 -9.50 16.61 1.98
N PHE A 271 -9.02 16.58 0.73
CA PHE A 271 -7.75 17.18 0.35
C PHE A 271 -7.71 18.70 0.53
N ALA A 272 -8.81 19.41 0.29
CA ALA A 272 -8.90 20.84 0.56
C ALA A 272 -8.71 21.13 2.06
N GLU A 273 -9.30 20.33 2.93
CA GLU A 273 -9.13 20.43 4.39
C GLU A 273 -7.70 20.08 4.85
N VAL A 274 -7.07 19.08 4.22
CA VAL A 274 -5.65 18.76 4.46
C VAL A 274 -4.76 19.94 4.06
N SER A 275 -5.00 20.53 2.89
CA SER A 275 -4.23 21.69 2.42
C SER A 275 -4.38 22.89 3.36
N ALA A 276 -5.59 23.14 3.89
CA ALA A 276 -5.84 24.21 4.86
C ALA A 276 -5.10 23.95 6.18
N TYR A 277 -5.12 22.71 6.66
CA TYR A 277 -4.37 22.30 7.86
C TYR A 277 -2.87 22.53 7.70
N LEU A 278 -2.29 22.10 6.57
CA LEU A 278 -0.85 22.27 6.30
C LEU A 278 -0.46 23.74 6.22
N ALA A 279 -1.29 24.58 5.57
CA ALA A 279 -1.08 26.02 5.50
C ALA A 279 -1.09 26.68 6.90
N GLU A 280 -2.00 26.27 7.80
CA GLU A 280 -2.04 26.71 9.20
C GLU A 280 -0.72 26.41 9.94
N LYS A 281 -0.07 25.29 9.59
CA LYS A 281 1.20 24.84 10.18
C LYS A 281 2.45 25.36 9.45
N GLY A 282 2.30 26.13 8.37
CA GLY A 282 3.42 26.57 7.54
C GLY A 282 4.14 25.42 6.81
N VAL A 283 3.41 24.35 6.49
CA VAL A 283 3.88 23.16 5.78
C VAL A 283 3.38 23.19 4.34
N THR A 284 4.18 22.76 3.38
CA THR A 284 3.84 22.75 1.95
C THR A 284 3.60 21.32 1.48
N ALA A 285 2.42 21.04 0.91
CA ALA A 285 2.20 19.81 0.14
C ALA A 285 2.89 19.93 -1.22
N ALA A 286 4.17 19.57 -1.30
CA ALA A 286 4.97 19.69 -2.52
C ALA A 286 4.55 18.67 -3.58
N ARG A 287 4.08 17.49 -3.18
CA ARG A 287 3.55 16.44 -4.07
C ARG A 287 2.27 15.88 -3.46
N SER A 288 1.37 15.40 -4.31
CA SER A 288 0.11 14.85 -3.83
C SER A 288 -0.48 13.75 -4.72
N LEU A 289 -1.22 12.84 -4.09
CA LEU A 289 -2.12 11.89 -4.72
C LEU A 289 -3.52 11.98 -4.10
N VAL A 290 -4.57 11.91 -4.93
CA VAL A 290 -5.98 11.89 -4.48
C VAL A 290 -6.74 10.85 -5.29
N GLY A 291 -7.27 9.83 -4.63
CA GLY A 291 -7.94 8.71 -5.29
C GLY A 291 -7.83 7.42 -4.50
N ASP A 292 -8.11 6.29 -5.14
CA ASP A 292 -8.08 4.97 -4.52
C ASP A 292 -6.73 4.28 -4.82
N TYR A 293 -5.89 4.13 -3.81
CA TYR A 293 -4.54 3.57 -3.92
C TYR A 293 -4.31 2.37 -2.99
N VAL A 294 -4.90 2.40 -1.79
CA VAL A 294 -4.89 1.34 -0.79
C VAL A 294 -6.31 1.18 -0.26
N THR A 295 -7.11 0.35 -0.93
CA THR A 295 -8.54 0.22 -0.63
C THR A 295 -8.82 -0.83 0.46
N SER A 296 -10.08 -0.95 0.85
CA SER A 296 -10.61 -2.06 1.64
C SER A 296 -11.96 -2.46 1.04
N LEU A 297 -11.92 -3.12 -0.12
CA LEU A 297 -13.10 -3.55 -0.88
C LEU A 297 -14.09 -2.40 -1.09
N ASP A 298 -15.30 -2.52 -0.51
CA ASP A 298 -16.41 -1.59 -0.59
C ASP A 298 -16.56 -0.70 0.65
N MET A 299 -15.50 -0.52 1.44
CA MET A 299 -15.48 0.39 2.58
C MET A 299 -15.67 1.83 2.11
N GLN A 300 -16.62 2.55 2.70
CA GLN A 300 -16.67 4.00 2.60
C GLN A 300 -15.81 4.60 3.69
N GLY A 301 -14.94 5.52 3.32
CA GLY A 301 -13.94 6.10 4.19
C GLY A 301 -12.79 6.70 3.40
N PHE A 302 -11.87 7.32 4.12
CA PHE A 302 -10.63 7.82 3.56
C PHE A 302 -9.47 7.54 4.52
N SER A 303 -8.25 7.50 4.00
CA SER A 303 -7.04 7.60 4.80
C SER A 303 -6.17 8.74 4.30
N ILE A 304 -5.38 9.31 5.20
CA ILE A 304 -4.38 10.31 4.86
C ILE A 304 -3.02 9.74 5.19
N THR A 305 -2.12 9.78 4.21
CA THR A 305 -0.71 9.47 4.39
C THR A 305 0.11 10.71 4.11
N VAL A 306 1.06 11.02 4.99
CA VAL A 306 2.02 12.11 4.83
C VAL A 306 3.44 11.57 4.91
N CYS A 307 4.33 12.05 4.04
CA CYS A 307 5.75 11.74 4.06
C CYS A 307 6.56 13.04 4.04
N LEU A 308 7.46 13.23 5.01
CA LEU A 308 8.36 14.37 5.01
C LEU A 308 9.37 14.23 3.88
N LEU A 309 9.48 15.24 3.02
CA LEU A 309 10.37 15.21 1.87
C LEU A 309 11.72 15.85 2.18
N ASP A 310 12.75 15.33 1.53
CA ASP A 310 14.03 15.99 1.31
C ASP A 310 14.35 15.93 -0.20
N ASP A 311 15.46 16.54 -0.62
CA ASP A 311 15.84 16.63 -2.03
C ASP A 311 16.01 15.24 -2.69
N GLU A 312 16.47 14.24 -1.93
CA GLU A 312 16.61 12.87 -2.43
C GLU A 312 15.25 12.25 -2.71
N LEU A 313 14.32 12.32 -1.74
CA LEU A 313 12.98 11.75 -1.86
C LEU A 313 12.16 12.46 -2.95
N VAL A 314 12.29 13.78 -3.10
CA VAL A 314 11.63 14.53 -4.19
C VAL A 314 12.10 14.00 -5.55
N ARG A 315 13.42 13.88 -5.74
CA ARG A 315 13.99 13.40 -7.00
C ARG A 315 13.54 11.98 -7.34
N LEU A 316 13.49 11.08 -6.36
CA LEU A 316 13.07 9.69 -6.56
C LEU A 316 11.55 9.56 -6.79
N TRP A 317 10.75 10.40 -6.14
CA TRP A 317 9.32 10.49 -6.42
C TRP A 317 9.07 10.94 -7.86
N ASP A 318 9.72 12.03 -8.29
CA ASP A 318 9.56 12.60 -9.62
C ASP A 318 10.15 11.74 -10.75
N ALA A 319 11.00 10.77 -10.41
CA ALA A 319 11.54 9.83 -11.39
C ALA A 319 10.41 9.08 -12.12
N PRO A 320 10.56 8.78 -13.44
CA PRO A 320 9.49 8.21 -14.23
C PRO A 320 8.93 6.89 -13.67
N VAL A 321 7.64 6.67 -13.89
CA VAL A 321 6.92 5.45 -13.51
C VAL A 321 5.89 5.10 -14.58
N GLU A 322 5.74 3.82 -14.86
CA GLU A 322 4.74 3.29 -15.78
C GLU A 322 4.19 1.97 -15.24
N THR A 323 3.11 2.07 -14.46
CA THR A 323 2.33 0.97 -13.89
C THR A 323 0.84 1.18 -14.24
N PRO A 324 -0.02 0.17 -14.06
CA PRO A 324 -1.47 0.34 -14.23
C PRO A 324 -2.08 1.50 -13.43
N ALA A 325 -1.58 1.77 -12.23
CA ALA A 325 -2.17 2.73 -11.29
C ALA A 325 -1.38 4.04 -11.13
N LEU A 326 -0.08 4.09 -11.46
CA LEU A 326 0.73 5.31 -11.45
C LEU A 326 1.51 5.45 -12.76
N ARG A 327 1.40 6.62 -13.39
CA ARG A 327 2.09 6.89 -14.66
C ARG A 327 2.48 8.36 -14.79
N TRP A 328 3.79 8.63 -14.90
CA TRP A 328 4.33 9.93 -15.28
C TRP A 328 5.78 9.82 -15.78
N GLY A 329 6.24 10.84 -16.49
CA GLY A 329 7.65 11.01 -16.87
C GLY A 329 8.17 10.07 -17.97
N ARG A 330 7.33 9.15 -18.49
CA ARG A 330 7.64 8.23 -19.59
C ARG A 330 6.51 8.16 -20.61
#